data_AF-A0A6J4GNN0-F1
#
_entry.id   AF-A0A6J4GNN0-F1
#
_cell.length_a   1.000
_cell.length_b   1.000
_cell.length_c   1.000
_cell.angle_alpha   90.00
_cell.angle_beta   90.00
_cell.angle_gamma   90.00
#
_symmetry.space_group_name_H-M   'P 1'
#
loop_
_entity.id
_entity.type
_entity.pdbx_description
1 polymer ?
#
loop_
_entity_poly.entity_id
_entity_poly.type
_entity_poly.pdbx_seq_one_letter_code
_entity_poly.pdbx_strand_id
1 'polypeptide(L)' 'MKINYKIQFTLFIICLFFIALGIFQISNTGLKTGSDLFWQLSAFVPFVLSSIVFGMNLYSKRIKN' A
#
# COMPACT_ATOMS: atom_id res chain seq x y z
N MET A 1 -5.97 -13.81 12.63
CA MET A 1 -4.91 -14.39 11.79
C MET A 1 -3.54 -13.99 12.37
N LYS A 2 -2.82 -14.90 13.04
CA LYS A 2 -1.50 -14.59 13.65
C LYS A 2 -0.39 -14.81 12.61
N ILE A 3 -0.23 -13.89 11.67
CA ILE A 3 0.93 -13.88 10.78
C ILE A 3 2.14 -13.29 11.55
N ASN A 4 3.35 -13.78 11.27
CA ASN A 4 4.57 -13.35 11.98
C ASN A 4 4.82 -11.85 11.73
N TYR A 5 5.20 -11.09 12.77
CA TYR A 5 5.39 -9.64 12.66
C TYR A 5 6.49 -9.27 11.65
N LYS A 6 7.54 -10.09 11.53
CA LYS A 6 8.60 -9.91 10.53
C LYS A 6 8.03 -9.97 9.11
N ILE A 7 7.15 -10.94 8.86
CA ILE A 7 6.48 -11.12 7.57
C ILE A 7 5.51 -9.96 7.30
N GLN A 8 4.76 -9.48 8.30
CA GLN A 8 3.91 -8.28 8.15
C GLN A 8 4.72 -7.05 7.76
N PHE A 9 5.88 -6.87 8.37
CA PHE A 9 6.76 -5.75 8.08
C PHE A 9 7.34 -5.83 6.66
N THR A 10 7.76 -7.02 6.22
CA THR A 10 8.20 -7.23 4.83
C THR A 10 7.08 -6.94 3.84
N LEU A 11 5.87 -7.44 4.08
CA LEU A 11 4.71 -7.18 3.22
C LEU A 11 4.31 -5.69 3.20
N PHE A 12 4.47 -5.00 4.32
CA PHE A 12 4.26 -3.56 4.42
C PHE A 12 5.25 -2.78 3.54
N ILE A 13 6.54 -3.10 3.61
CA ILE A 13 7.56 -2.49 2.73
C ILE A 13 7.24 -2.74 1.26
N ILE A 14 6.83 -3.95 0.90
CA ILE A 14 6.45 -4.29 -0.47
C ILE A 14 5.25 -3.44 -0.92
N CYS A 15 4.22 -3.26 -0.08
CA CYS A 15 3.09 -2.38 -0.41
C CYS A 15 3.54 -0.94 -0.67
N LEU A 16 4.42 -0.39 0.18
CA LEU A 16 4.96 0.96 -0.02
C LEU A 16 5.76 1.09 -1.32
N PHE A 17 6.54 0.05 -1.66
CA PHE A 17 7.30 0.03 -2.90
C PHE A 17 6.40 0.09 -4.14
N PHE A 18 5.31 -0.69 -4.18
CA PHE A 18 4.35 -0.65 -5.27
C PHE A 18 3.62 0.69 -5.36
N ILE A 19 3.26 1.29 -4.23
CA ILE A 19 2.67 2.64 -4.21
C ILE A 19 3.66 3.65 -4.80
N ALA A 20 4.93 3.62 -4.40
CA ALA A 20 5.96 4.51 -4.93
C ALA A 20 6.18 4.31 -6.43
N LEU A 21 6.24 3.05 -6.91
CA LEU A 21 6.35 2.74 -8.33
C LEU A 21 5.16 3.28 -9.12
N GLY A 22 3.95 3.09 -8.62
CA GLY A 22 2.78 3.59 -9.32
C GLY A 22 2.72 5.13 -9.33
N ILE A 23 3.12 5.81 -8.24
CA ILE A 23 3.24 7.27 -8.21
C ILE A 23 4.31 7.73 -9.23
N PHE A 24 5.45 7.05 -9.28
CA PHE A 24 6.50 7.32 -10.25
C PHE A 24 6.01 7.16 -11.69
N GLN A 25 5.24 6.10 -11.96
CA GLN A 25 4.63 5.87 -13.27
C GLN A 25 3.60 6.95 -13.61
N ILE A 26 2.73 7.36 -12.67
CA ILE A 26 1.80 8.48 -12.88
C ILE A 26 2.55 9.77 -13.17
N SER A 27 3.61 10.06 -12.41
CA SER A 27 4.44 11.25 -12.58
C SER A 27 5.09 11.30 -13.97
N ASN A 28 5.56 10.16 -14.46
CA ASN A 28 6.26 10.08 -15.75
C ASN A 28 5.30 10.02 -16.95
N THR A 29 4.13 9.39 -16.80
CA THR A 29 3.15 9.22 -17.90
C THR A 29 2.11 10.35 -17.95
N GLY A 30 2.04 11.18 -16.91
CA GLY A 30 0.97 12.15 -16.71
C GLY A 30 -0.30 11.54 -16.13
N LEU A 31 -1.15 12.39 -15.56
CA LEU A 31 -2.49 12.01 -15.10
C LEU A 31 -3.38 11.73 -16.31
N LYS A 32 -3.93 10.51 -16.38
CA LYS A 32 -4.98 10.22 -17.36
C LYS A 32 -6.24 11.02 -17.03
N THR A 33 -7.12 11.21 -18.01
CA THR A 33 -8.37 11.96 -17.87
C THR A 33 -9.60 11.05 -17.96
N GLY A 34 -10.72 11.49 -17.39
CA GLY A 34 -11.99 10.76 -17.46
C GLY A 34 -11.98 9.43 -16.68
N SER A 35 -12.59 8.39 -17.26
CA SER A 35 -12.70 7.06 -16.64
C SER A 35 -11.35 6.37 -16.40
N ASP A 36 -10.34 6.70 -17.20
CA ASP A 36 -9.01 6.11 -17.08
C ASP A 36 -8.26 6.61 -15.84
N LEU A 37 -8.59 7.81 -15.36
CA LEU A 37 -8.07 8.34 -14.10
C LEU A 37 -8.55 7.48 -12.92
N PHE A 38 -9.83 7.09 -12.94
CA PHE A 38 -10.41 6.25 -11.91
C PHE A 38 -9.74 4.88 -11.89
N TRP A 39 -9.54 4.26 -13.07
CA TRP A 39 -8.81 2.99 -13.17
C TRP A 39 -7.38 3.10 -12.66
N GLN A 40 -6.67 4.16 -13.03
CA GLN A 40 -5.30 4.41 -12.59
C GLN A 40 -5.21 4.54 -11.06
N LEU A 41 -6.11 5.29 -10.42
CA LEU A 41 -6.16 5.44 -8.96
C LEU A 41 -6.67 4.18 -8.25
N SER A 42 -7.64 3.47 -8.83
CA SER A 42 -8.23 2.27 -8.22
C SER A 42 -7.21 1.15 -8.03
N ALA A 43 -6.20 1.09 -8.91
CA ALA A 43 -5.09 0.14 -8.79
C ALA A 43 -4.27 0.32 -7.49
N PHE A 44 -4.29 1.50 -6.86
CA PHE A 44 -3.59 1.77 -5.60
C PHE A 44 -4.38 1.40 -4.36
N VAL A 45 -5.71 1.38 -4.46
CA VAL A 45 -6.63 1.12 -3.33
C VAL A 45 -6.27 -0.16 -2.56
N PRO A 46 -6.02 -1.33 -3.19
CA PRO A 46 -5.66 -2.53 -2.45
C PRO A 46 -4.33 -2.41 -1.71
N PHE A 47 -3.36 -1.66 -2.24
CA PHE A 47 -2.07 -1.42 -1.58
C PHE A 47 -2.18 -0.45 -0.40
N VAL A 48 -3.02 0.59 -0.54
CA VAL A 48 -3.30 1.55 0.54
C VAL A 48 -4.04 0.85 1.68
N LEU A 49 -5.10 0.10 1.39
CA LEU A 49 -5.83 -0.67 2.41
C LEU A 49 -4.92 -1.70 3.10
N SER A 50 -4.10 -2.42 2.33
CA SER A 50 -3.15 -3.39 2.88
C SER A 50 -2.12 -2.72 3.78
N SER A 51 -1.55 -1.58 3.37
CA SER A 51 -0.56 -0.86 4.17
C SER A 51 -1.16 -0.32 5.48
N ILE A 52 -2.40 0.17 5.47
CA ILE A 52 -3.13 0.57 6.68
C ILE A 52 -3.33 -0.62 7.62
N VAL A 53 -3.83 -1.75 7.11
CA VAL A 53 -4.08 -2.95 7.93
C VAL A 53 -2.78 -3.53 8.50
N PHE A 54 -1.68 -3.53 7.74
CA PHE A 54 -0.38 -3.96 8.25
C PHE A 54 0.18 -2.99 9.28
N GLY A 55 0.08 -1.67 9.05
CA GLY A 55 0.48 -0.65 10.00
C GLY A 55 -0.27 -0.73 11.32
N MET A 56 -1.60 -0.88 11.28
CA MET A 56 -2.43 -1.09 12.46
C MET A 56 -2.06 -2.35 13.22
N ASN A 57 -1.79 -3.47 12.52
CA ASN A 57 -1.36 -4.71 13.16
C ASN A 57 0.03 -4.59 13.82
N LEU A 58 0.97 -3.90 13.18
CA LEU A 58 2.29 -3.62 13.76
C LEU A 58 2.19 -2.72 14.99
N TYR A 59 1.38 -1.66 14.92
CA TYR A 59 1.15 -0.74 16.03
C TYR A 59 0.45 -1.42 17.22
N SER A 60 -0.60 -2.20 16.95
CA SER A 60 -1.32 -2.95 17.99
C SER A 60 -0.43 -3.97 18.70
N LYS A 61 0.48 -4.64 17.97
CA LYS A 61 1.50 -5.52 18.59
C LYS A 61 2.48 -4.73 19.46
N ARG A 62 2.82 -3.49 19.09
CA ARG A 62 3.69 -2.62 19.89
C ARG A 62 3.05 -2.15 21.21
N ILE A 63 1.73 -2.01 21.25
CA ILE A 63 0.99 -1.68 22.49
C ILE A 63 0.86 -2.90 23.42
N LYS A 64 0.85 -4.11 22.85
CA LYS A 64 0.70 -5.36 23.60
C LYS A 64 1.98 -5.89 24.23
N ASN A 65 3.11 -5.23 24.00
CA ASN A 65 4.45 -5.65 24.38
C ASN A 65 5.14 -4.55 25.18
#